data_AF-A0A833YV85-F1
#
_entry.id   AF-A0A833YV85-F1
#
_cell.length_a   1.000
_cell.length_b   1.000
_cell.length_c   1.000
_cell.angle_alpha   90.00
_cell.angle_beta   90.00
_cell.angle_gamma   90.00
#
_symmetry.space_group_name_H-M   'P 1'
#
loop_
_entity.id
_entity.type
_entity.pdbx_description
1 polymer ?
#
loop_
_entity_poly.entity_id
_entity_poly.type
_entity_poly.pdbx_seq_one_letter_code
_entity_poly.pdbx_strand_id
1 'polypeptide(L)'
;MVLLYPICKLRRDPCRRELPTFHWFLLELAVFTLIEEVMFYYSHRLLHHPKLYKKIHKKHHEWTAPIGVISLYAHPIEHVVSNMLPAVVGPLVMGSHLSSIVVWSSLALVITTISHCGYHLPFLPSPEFHDYHHLKFNQCYGVLGVLDHLHGTDTLFKQTKAYERHTLLLSLTPLSESIPDSPKME
;
A
#
# COMPACT_ATOMS: atom_id res chain seq x y z
N MET A 1 0.12 -0.28 19.27
CA MET A 1 0.09 -1.64 19.89
C MET A 1 -0.40 -1.63 21.33
N VAL A 2 0.17 -0.82 22.24
CA VAL A 2 -0.28 -0.78 23.67
C VAL A 2 -1.78 -0.46 23.81
N LEU A 3 -2.29 0.53 23.05
CA LEU A 3 -3.71 0.91 23.11
C LEU A 3 -4.67 -0.15 22.57
N LEU A 4 -4.20 -1.01 21.65
CA LEU A 4 -5.03 -2.06 21.02
C LEU A 4 -4.95 -3.39 21.78
N TYR A 5 -4.03 -3.54 22.72
CA TYR A 5 -3.80 -4.78 23.46
C TYR A 5 -5.05 -5.32 24.18
N PRO A 6 -5.89 -4.50 24.86
CA PRO A 6 -7.13 -5.00 25.46
C PRO A 6 -8.09 -5.60 24.42
N ILE A 7 -8.15 -5.01 23.22
CA ILE A 7 -8.99 -5.49 22.11
C ILE A 7 -8.44 -6.81 21.57
N CYS A 8 -7.11 -6.93 21.40
CA CYS A 8 -6.48 -8.19 21.02
C CYS A 8 -6.83 -9.30 22.01
N LYS A 9 -6.70 -9.02 23.33
CA LYS A 9 -7.02 -9.98 24.39
C LYS A 9 -8.47 -10.45 24.39
N LEU A 10 -9.42 -9.62 23.94
CA LEU A 10 -10.83 -10.02 23.80
C LEU A 10 -11.01 -11.14 22.78
N ARG A 11 -10.16 -11.20 21.74
CA ARG A 11 -10.20 -12.24 20.71
C ARG A 11 -9.36 -13.45 21.10
N ARG A 12 -8.05 -13.22 21.32
CA ARG A 12 -7.07 -14.24 21.67
C ARG A 12 -5.82 -13.57 22.22
N ASP A 13 -5.14 -14.17 23.20
CA ASP A 13 -3.89 -13.61 23.72
C ASP A 13 -2.83 -13.51 22.59
N PRO A 14 -2.41 -12.29 22.19
CA PRO A 14 -1.40 -12.11 21.17
C PRO A 14 0.00 -12.56 21.64
N CYS A 15 0.22 -12.63 22.96
CA CYS A 15 1.51 -13.02 23.56
C CYS A 15 1.51 -14.47 24.08
N ARG A 16 0.59 -15.31 23.60
CA ARG A 16 0.56 -16.74 23.95
C ARG A 16 1.87 -17.43 23.59
N ARG A 17 2.21 -18.50 24.31
CA ARG A 17 3.49 -19.22 24.16
C ARG A 17 3.65 -19.92 22.80
N GLU A 18 2.56 -20.38 22.21
CA GLU A 18 2.59 -21.15 20.97
C GLU A 18 2.50 -20.25 19.74
N LEU A 19 3.53 -20.36 18.89
CA LEU A 19 3.57 -19.70 17.58
C LEU A 19 2.47 -20.23 16.65
N PRO A 20 1.98 -19.41 15.72
CA PRO A 20 1.12 -19.90 14.65
C PRO A 20 1.87 -20.94 13.82
N THR A 21 1.16 -21.97 13.36
CA THR A 21 1.72 -22.88 12.37
C THR A 21 2.02 -22.12 11.07
N PHE A 22 2.96 -22.61 10.28
CA PHE A 22 3.34 -21.96 9.02
C PHE A 22 2.13 -21.72 8.09
N HIS A 23 1.26 -22.71 7.92
CA HIS A 23 0.07 -22.58 7.08
C HIS A 23 -0.95 -21.59 7.64
N TRP A 24 -1.11 -21.53 8.98
CA TRP A 24 -1.97 -20.55 9.60
C TRP A 24 -1.44 -19.13 9.42
N PHE A 25 -0.13 -18.96 9.55
CA PHE A 25 0.53 -17.68 9.29
C PHE A 25 0.33 -17.21 7.83
N LEU A 26 0.42 -18.12 6.86
CA LEU A 26 0.13 -17.79 5.45
C LEU A 26 -1.33 -17.37 5.23
N LEU A 27 -2.28 -18.04 5.89
CA LEU A 27 -3.69 -17.64 5.86
C LEU A 27 -3.89 -16.26 6.49
N GLU A 28 -3.26 -16.00 7.63
CA GLU A 28 -3.28 -14.68 8.28
C GLU A 28 -2.80 -13.59 7.33
N LEU A 29 -1.65 -13.76 6.67
CA LEU A 29 -1.14 -12.80 5.69
C LEU A 29 -2.13 -12.55 4.55
N ALA A 30 -2.73 -13.60 3.98
CA ALA A 30 -3.72 -13.46 2.91
C ALA A 30 -4.94 -12.64 3.38
N VAL A 31 -5.45 -12.93 4.58
CA VAL A 31 -6.59 -12.18 5.16
C VAL A 31 -6.20 -10.72 5.44
N PHE A 32 -5.01 -10.46 5.95
CA PHE A 32 -4.54 -9.10 6.23
C PHE A 32 -4.46 -8.28 4.95
N THR A 33 -3.86 -8.83 3.90
CA THR A 33 -3.75 -8.16 2.60
C THR A 33 -5.11 -7.87 1.98
N LEU A 34 -6.07 -8.80 2.06
CA LEU A 34 -7.42 -8.57 1.53
C LEU A 34 -8.17 -7.47 2.29
N ILE A 35 -8.05 -7.46 3.62
CA ILE A 35 -8.65 -6.41 4.46
C ILE A 35 -8.00 -5.06 4.18
N GLU A 36 -6.67 -5.02 4.07
CA GLU A 36 -5.92 -3.81 3.74
C GLU A 36 -6.35 -3.26 2.38
N GLU A 37 -6.38 -4.08 1.33
CA GLU A 37 -6.82 -3.68 -0.02
C GLU A 37 -8.21 -3.03 0.01
N VAL A 38 -9.18 -3.68 0.68
CA VAL A 38 -10.55 -3.16 0.78
C VAL A 38 -10.61 -1.85 1.55
N MET A 39 -10.03 -1.82 2.75
CA MET A 39 -10.13 -0.63 3.60
C MET A 39 -9.37 0.54 3.01
N PHE A 40 -8.13 0.31 2.55
CA PHE A 40 -7.28 1.34 1.95
C PHE A 40 -7.93 1.93 0.70
N TYR A 41 -8.38 1.09 -0.24
CA TYR A 41 -8.98 1.57 -1.48
C TYR A 41 -10.15 2.55 -1.23
N TYR A 42 -11.11 2.15 -0.38
CA TYR A 42 -12.29 2.99 -0.14
C TYR A 42 -11.99 4.22 0.70
N SER A 43 -11.13 4.11 1.72
CA SER A 43 -10.76 5.27 2.53
C SER A 43 -9.93 6.27 1.72
N HIS A 44 -8.97 5.78 0.93
CA HIS A 44 -8.13 6.59 0.06
C HIS A 44 -8.97 7.31 -1.00
N ARG A 45 -9.83 6.57 -1.72
CA ARG A 45 -10.74 7.17 -2.71
C ARG A 45 -11.70 8.19 -2.09
N LEU A 46 -12.17 7.95 -0.87
CA LEU A 46 -13.00 8.92 -0.13
C LEU A 46 -12.21 10.20 0.20
N LEU A 47 -10.96 10.07 0.63
CA LEU A 47 -10.10 11.23 0.94
C LEU A 47 -9.82 12.12 -0.28
N HIS A 48 -9.91 11.57 -1.49
CA HIS A 48 -9.87 12.34 -2.74
C HIS A 48 -11.15 13.11 -3.07
N HIS A 49 -12.22 12.93 -2.32
CA HIS A 49 -13.42 13.75 -2.48
C HIS A 49 -13.07 15.25 -2.25
N PRO A 50 -13.53 16.21 -3.08
CA PRO A 50 -13.05 17.59 -3.07
C PRO A 50 -13.10 18.32 -1.72
N LYS A 51 -14.06 17.96 -0.86
CA LYS A 51 -14.22 18.53 0.49
C LYS A 51 -13.16 18.03 1.49
N LEU A 52 -12.70 16.79 1.32
CA LEU A 52 -11.72 16.13 2.18
C LEU A 52 -10.31 16.33 1.64
N TYR A 53 -10.13 16.22 0.32
CA TYR A 53 -8.83 16.36 -0.34
C TYR A 53 -8.12 17.64 0.07
N LYS A 54 -8.79 18.79 -0.11
CA LYS A 54 -8.20 20.11 0.17
C LYS A 54 -7.74 20.28 1.63
N LYS A 55 -8.34 19.56 2.57
CA LYS A 55 -8.11 19.72 4.01
C LYS A 55 -7.19 18.65 4.60
N ILE A 56 -7.22 17.45 4.04
CA ILE A 56 -6.61 16.26 4.64
C ILE A 56 -5.54 15.72 3.68
N HIS A 57 -5.95 15.29 2.49
CA HIS A 57 -5.10 14.48 1.63
C HIS A 57 -4.14 15.28 0.72
N LYS A 58 -4.42 16.56 0.50
CA LYS A 58 -3.56 17.45 -0.28
C LYS A 58 -2.12 17.52 0.28
N LYS A 59 -1.95 17.35 1.60
CA LYS A 59 -0.64 17.36 2.25
C LYS A 59 0.23 16.17 1.81
N HIS A 60 -0.37 14.99 1.65
CA HIS A 60 0.33 13.80 1.16
C HIS A 60 0.76 13.99 -0.31
N HIS A 61 -0.12 14.59 -1.10
CA HIS A 61 0.07 14.93 -2.52
C HIS A 61 0.93 16.18 -2.76
N GLU A 62 1.61 16.70 -1.75
CA GLU A 62 2.51 17.86 -1.89
C GLU A 62 3.75 17.51 -2.74
N TRP A 63 4.16 16.23 -2.74
CA TRP A 63 5.24 15.72 -3.59
C TRP A 63 4.68 14.85 -4.70
N THR A 64 4.62 15.39 -5.91
CA THR A 64 4.22 14.64 -7.11
C THR A 64 5.23 13.58 -7.54
N ALA A 65 6.48 13.70 -7.07
CA ALA A 65 7.53 12.69 -7.16
C ALA A 65 7.94 12.30 -5.74
N PRO A 66 7.25 11.32 -5.12
CA PRO A 66 7.51 10.96 -3.75
C PRO A 66 8.90 10.33 -3.57
N ILE A 67 9.39 10.37 -2.33
CA ILE A 67 10.59 9.61 -1.90
C ILE A 67 10.22 8.76 -0.69
N GLY A 68 10.87 7.61 -0.51
CA GLY A 68 10.44 6.61 0.50
C GLY A 68 10.34 7.16 1.93
N VAL A 69 11.20 8.12 2.30
CA VAL A 69 11.22 8.75 3.64
C VAL A 69 9.95 9.57 3.93
N ILE A 70 9.32 10.16 2.91
CA ILE A 70 8.10 10.96 3.07
C ILE A 70 6.81 10.13 2.92
N SER A 71 6.92 8.82 2.73
CA SER A 71 5.75 7.92 2.56
C SER A 71 4.75 7.99 3.72
N LEU A 72 5.21 8.33 4.93
CA LEU A 72 4.37 8.51 6.12
C LEU A 72 4.03 9.98 6.42
N TYR A 73 4.52 10.92 5.62
CA TYR A 73 4.20 12.33 5.76
C TYR A 73 2.78 12.59 5.25
N ALA A 74 1.84 12.59 6.19
CA ALA A 74 0.42 12.76 5.91
C ALA A 74 -0.26 13.65 6.95
N HIS A 75 -1.52 13.99 6.70
CA HIS A 75 -2.36 14.59 7.73
C HIS A 75 -2.72 13.53 8.80
N PRO A 76 -2.78 13.86 10.11
CA PRO A 76 -3.05 12.86 11.16
C PRO A 76 -4.31 12.02 10.93
N ILE A 77 -5.39 12.63 10.44
CA ILE A 77 -6.64 11.91 10.10
C ILE A 77 -6.41 10.88 8.99
N GLU A 78 -5.68 11.24 7.93
CA GLU A 78 -5.34 10.29 6.86
C GLU A 78 -4.45 9.18 7.38
N HIS A 79 -3.44 9.52 8.18
CA HIS A 79 -2.55 8.54 8.79
C HIS A 79 -3.33 7.51 9.61
N VAL A 80 -4.32 7.94 10.39
CA VAL A 80 -5.17 7.01 11.15
C VAL A 80 -6.10 6.23 10.22
N VAL A 81 -6.84 6.91 9.35
CA VAL A 81 -7.97 6.33 8.61
C VAL A 81 -7.53 5.48 7.42
N SER A 82 -6.55 5.95 6.65
CA SER A 82 -6.07 5.26 5.45
C SER A 82 -4.78 4.49 5.67
N ASN A 83 -3.92 4.84 6.62
CA ASN A 83 -2.65 4.11 6.77
C ASN A 83 -2.71 3.10 7.93
N MET A 84 -3.08 3.54 9.13
CA MET A 84 -3.07 2.67 10.32
C MET A 84 -4.24 1.69 10.34
N LEU A 85 -5.48 2.15 10.14
CA LEU A 85 -6.66 1.29 10.26
C LEU A 85 -6.62 0.08 9.29
N PRO A 86 -6.35 0.26 7.98
CA PRO A 86 -6.28 -0.87 7.05
C PRO A 86 -5.23 -1.92 7.47
N ALA A 87 -4.06 -1.49 7.95
CA ALA A 87 -2.99 -2.38 8.37
C ALA A 87 -3.29 -3.12 9.69
N VAL A 88 -4.07 -2.54 10.63
CA VAL A 88 -4.31 -3.15 11.95
C VAL A 88 -5.59 -3.99 12.05
N VAL A 89 -6.59 -3.72 11.21
CA VAL A 89 -7.90 -4.40 11.33
C VAL A 89 -7.78 -5.90 11.03
N GLY A 90 -6.98 -6.30 10.03
CA GLY A 90 -6.78 -7.72 9.72
C GLY A 90 -6.28 -8.54 10.92
N PRO A 91 -5.15 -8.17 11.54
CA PRO A 91 -4.65 -8.86 12.72
C PRO A 91 -5.59 -8.82 13.93
N LEU A 92 -6.37 -7.74 14.11
CA LEU A 92 -7.38 -7.64 15.16
C LEU A 92 -8.54 -8.61 14.93
N VAL A 93 -9.04 -8.69 13.70
CA VAL A 93 -10.12 -9.62 13.32
C VAL A 93 -9.67 -11.07 13.53
N MET A 94 -8.44 -11.40 13.15
CA MET A 94 -7.90 -12.76 13.26
C MET A 94 -7.43 -13.14 14.67
N GLY A 95 -7.31 -12.18 15.61
CA GLY A 95 -6.77 -12.45 16.95
C GLY A 95 -5.33 -12.98 16.89
N SER A 96 -4.52 -12.38 16.03
CA SER A 96 -3.24 -12.95 15.61
C SER A 96 -2.15 -12.87 16.67
N HIS A 97 -1.17 -13.76 16.55
CA HIS A 97 0.01 -13.76 17.41
C HIS A 97 0.86 -12.51 17.16
N LEU A 98 1.60 -12.06 18.18
CA LEU A 98 2.49 -10.91 18.09
C LEU A 98 3.53 -11.08 16.98
N SER A 99 4.05 -12.29 16.77
CA SER A 99 4.98 -12.56 15.66
C SER A 99 4.35 -12.27 14.31
N SER A 100 3.11 -12.70 14.06
CA SER A 100 2.41 -12.42 12.80
C SER A 100 2.20 -10.92 12.61
N ILE A 101 1.78 -10.23 13.68
CA ILE A 101 1.55 -8.79 13.69
C ILE A 101 2.83 -8.02 13.34
N VAL A 102 3.96 -8.38 13.94
CA VAL A 102 5.25 -7.72 13.71
C VAL A 102 5.76 -7.94 12.30
N VAL A 103 5.69 -9.18 11.79
CA VAL A 103 6.11 -9.48 10.41
C VAL A 103 5.23 -8.75 9.41
N TRP A 104 3.90 -8.79 9.60
CA TRP A 104 2.95 -8.04 8.77
C TRP A 104 3.23 -6.53 8.78
N SER A 105 3.38 -5.93 9.97
CA SER A 105 3.63 -4.49 10.09
C SER A 105 4.94 -4.08 9.42
N SER A 106 5.97 -4.92 9.54
CA SER A 106 7.26 -4.70 8.87
C SER A 106 7.11 -4.77 7.34
N LEU A 107 6.38 -5.77 6.84
CA LEU A 107 6.12 -5.92 5.41
C LEU A 107 5.31 -4.73 4.86
N ALA A 108 4.25 -4.33 5.54
CA ALA A 108 3.42 -3.19 5.14
C ALA A 108 4.24 -1.88 5.07
N LEU A 109 5.12 -1.63 6.05
CA LEU A 109 6.00 -0.46 6.04
C LEU A 109 7.03 -0.52 4.91
N VAL A 110 7.62 -1.69 4.65
CA VAL A 110 8.56 -1.89 3.55
C VAL A 110 7.87 -1.63 2.21
N ILE A 111 6.70 -2.24 1.97
CA ILE A 111 5.91 -2.03 0.75
C ILE A 111 5.55 -0.56 0.59
N THR A 112 5.02 0.08 1.64
CA THR A 112 4.68 1.51 1.62
C THR A 112 5.90 2.37 1.23
N THR A 113 7.06 2.07 1.79
CA THR A 113 8.30 2.79 1.47
C THR A 113 8.72 2.60 0.02
N ILE A 114 8.65 1.37 -0.49
CA ILE A 114 9.03 1.03 -1.87
C ILE A 114 8.07 1.68 -2.87
N SER A 115 6.77 1.66 -2.61
CA SER A 115 5.76 2.30 -3.47
C SER A 115 5.93 3.81 -3.60
N HIS A 116 6.75 4.44 -2.76
CA HIS A 116 7.04 5.87 -2.79
C HIS A 116 8.49 6.19 -3.11
N CYS A 117 9.37 5.20 -3.31
CA CYS A 117 10.80 5.49 -3.45
C CYS A 117 11.21 5.88 -4.87
N GLY A 118 10.33 5.63 -5.87
CA GLY A 118 10.62 5.87 -7.28
C GLY A 118 11.65 4.92 -7.89
N TYR A 119 12.12 3.91 -7.13
CA TYR A 119 13.11 2.93 -7.59
C TYR A 119 12.48 1.55 -7.78
N HIS A 120 12.81 0.92 -8.92
CA HIS A 120 12.57 -0.50 -9.12
C HIS A 120 13.67 -1.29 -8.42
N LEU A 121 13.34 -1.91 -7.30
CA LEU A 121 14.28 -2.73 -6.54
C LEU A 121 14.07 -4.22 -6.87
N PRO A 122 15.14 -5.03 -6.98
CA PRO A 122 15.01 -6.45 -7.29
C PRO A 122 14.10 -7.19 -6.30
N PHE A 123 13.22 -8.04 -6.82
CA PHE A 123 12.29 -8.88 -6.05
C PHE A 123 11.24 -8.11 -5.21
N LEU A 124 11.10 -6.81 -5.44
CA LEU A 124 10.16 -5.96 -4.72
C LEU A 124 9.12 -5.35 -5.67
N PRO A 125 7.93 -4.98 -5.15
CA PRO A 125 6.88 -4.38 -5.97
C PRO A 125 7.33 -3.11 -6.68
N SER A 126 6.78 -2.85 -7.87
CA SER A 126 7.04 -1.63 -8.63
C SER A 126 6.31 -0.42 -8.02
N PRO A 127 6.95 0.77 -7.97
CA PRO A 127 6.32 2.01 -7.51
C PRO A 127 5.36 2.65 -8.54
N GLU A 128 5.42 2.23 -9.81
CA GLU A 128 4.75 2.90 -10.94
C GLU A 128 3.24 3.14 -10.73
N PHE A 129 2.55 2.21 -10.09
CA PHE A 129 1.10 2.33 -9.82
C PHE A 129 0.79 3.51 -8.91
N HIS A 130 1.58 3.67 -7.84
CA HIS A 130 1.39 4.73 -6.86
C HIS A 130 2.00 6.05 -7.33
N ASP A 131 3.12 6.02 -8.07
CA ASP A 131 3.66 7.21 -8.72
C ASP A 131 2.65 7.80 -9.72
N TYR A 132 1.98 6.94 -10.49
CA TYR A 132 0.91 7.38 -11.39
C TYR A 132 -0.28 7.98 -10.63
N HIS A 133 -0.58 7.46 -9.44
CA HIS A 133 -1.58 8.04 -8.55
C HIS A 133 -1.22 9.47 -8.14
N HIS A 134 0.01 9.72 -7.68
CA HIS A 134 0.50 11.06 -7.34
C HIS A 134 0.52 12.02 -8.54
N LEU A 135 0.67 11.49 -9.76
CA LEU A 135 0.62 12.29 -10.98
C LEU A 135 -0.82 12.69 -11.40
N LYS A 136 -1.78 11.77 -11.26
CA LYS A 136 -3.15 11.95 -11.81
C LYS A 136 -4.22 12.25 -10.77
N PHE A 137 -3.98 11.94 -9.50
CA PHE A 137 -4.86 12.14 -8.34
C PHE A 137 -6.21 11.40 -8.39
N ASN A 138 -6.64 10.89 -9.55
CA ASN A 138 -7.96 10.27 -9.74
C ASN A 138 -7.92 8.86 -10.33
N GLN A 139 -6.76 8.20 -10.24
CA GLN A 139 -6.50 6.84 -10.71
C GLN A 139 -5.67 6.10 -9.66
N CYS A 140 -5.70 4.77 -9.67
CA CYS A 140 -4.79 3.91 -8.89
C CYS A 140 -4.85 4.15 -7.36
N TYR A 141 -6.00 3.90 -6.73
CA TYR A 141 -6.21 4.14 -5.29
C TYR A 141 -5.80 2.99 -4.38
N GLY A 142 -5.79 1.76 -4.88
CA GLY A 142 -5.58 0.54 -4.09
C GLY A 142 -4.12 0.23 -3.81
N VAL A 143 -3.90 -0.84 -3.03
CA VAL A 143 -2.56 -1.35 -2.71
C VAL A 143 -2.16 -2.40 -3.75
N LEU A 144 -3.07 -3.33 -4.05
CA LEU A 144 -2.88 -4.38 -5.05
C LEU A 144 -3.38 -4.00 -6.44
N GLY A 145 -4.28 -3.01 -6.53
CA GLY A 145 -4.95 -2.62 -7.78
C GLY A 145 -6.11 -3.54 -8.18
N VAL A 146 -6.50 -4.52 -7.36
CA VAL A 146 -7.64 -5.40 -7.62
C VAL A 146 -8.93 -4.59 -7.63
N LEU A 147 -9.12 -3.74 -6.61
CA LEU A 147 -10.30 -2.89 -6.56
C LEU A 147 -10.26 -1.78 -7.60
N ASP A 148 -9.08 -1.30 -8.00
CA ASP A 148 -8.98 -0.38 -9.13
C ASP A 148 -9.45 -1.00 -10.43
N HIS A 149 -9.03 -2.24 -10.70
CA HIS A 149 -9.49 -2.95 -11.88
C HIS A 149 -11.01 -3.13 -11.87
N LEU A 150 -11.58 -3.55 -10.73
CA LEU A 150 -13.01 -3.79 -10.58
C LEU A 150 -13.84 -2.50 -10.72
N HIS A 151 -13.33 -1.36 -10.26
CA HIS A 151 -14.02 -0.07 -10.34
C HIS A 151 -13.62 0.77 -11.56
N GLY A 152 -12.71 0.28 -12.40
CA GLY A 152 -12.19 1.00 -13.56
C GLY A 152 -11.34 2.22 -13.23
N THR A 153 -10.70 2.26 -12.04
CA THR A 153 -9.83 3.38 -11.64
C THR A 153 -8.36 3.17 -12.03
N ASP A 154 -8.04 2.14 -12.81
CA ASP A 154 -6.72 1.92 -13.42
C ASP A 154 -6.73 1.94 -14.97
N THR A 155 -7.84 2.31 -15.60
CA THR A 155 -8.00 2.19 -17.06
C THR A 155 -7.01 3.07 -17.83
N LEU A 156 -6.76 4.29 -17.36
CA LEU A 156 -5.81 5.19 -18.00
C LEU A 156 -4.37 4.77 -17.70
N PHE A 157 -4.11 4.24 -16.51
CA PHE A 157 -2.80 3.72 -16.15
C PHE A 157 -2.37 2.59 -17.09
N LYS A 158 -3.28 1.64 -17.37
CA LYS A 158 -3.04 0.51 -18.29
C LYS A 158 -2.68 0.91 -19.73
N GLN A 159 -2.97 2.15 -20.12
CA GLN A 159 -2.64 2.69 -21.45
C GLN A 159 -1.29 3.43 -21.46
N THR A 160 -0.56 3.43 -20.34
CA THR A 160 0.68 4.16 -20.20
C THR A 160 1.89 3.25 -20.18
N LYS A 161 3.04 3.83 -20.52
CA LYS A 161 4.34 3.17 -20.39
C LYS A 161 4.69 2.80 -18.94
N ALA A 162 4.17 3.54 -17.97
CA ALA A 162 4.33 3.23 -16.55
C ALA A 162 3.73 1.86 -16.21
N TYR A 163 2.61 1.49 -16.85
CA TYR A 163 2.03 0.15 -16.70
C TYR A 163 2.90 -0.94 -17.33
N GLU A 164 3.52 -0.69 -18.49
CA GLU A 164 4.49 -1.63 -19.08
C GLU A 164 5.69 -1.88 -18.13
N ARG A 165 6.09 -0.84 -17.39
CA ARG A 165 7.15 -0.91 -16.36
C ARG A 165 6.64 -1.41 -15.00
N HIS A 166 5.34 -1.60 -14.81
CA HIS A 166 4.77 -2.07 -13.55
C HIS A 166 4.90 -3.58 -13.41
N THR A 167 6.14 -4.04 -13.27
CA THR A 167 6.53 -5.44 -13.14
C THR A 167 7.59 -5.62 -12.07
N LEU A 168 7.74 -6.85 -11.58
CA LEU A 168 8.83 -7.19 -10.67
C LEU A 168 10.15 -7.15 -11.43
N LEU A 169 11.10 -6.38 -10.91
CA LEU A 169 12.45 -6.36 -11.45
C LEU A 169 13.17 -7.65 -11.04
N LEU A 170 13.49 -8.49 -12.02
CA LEU A 170 14.24 -9.75 -11.83
C LEU A 170 15.66 -9.68 -12.41
N SER A 171 16.01 -8.58 -13.11
CA SER A 171 17.32 -8.32 -13.70
C SER A 171 18.03 -7.17 -13.01
N LEU A 172 19.33 -7.02 -13.26
CA LEU A 172 20.10 -5.84 -12.84
C LEU A 172 19.93 -4.64 -13.81
N THR A 173 19.38 -4.87 -15.00
CA THR A 173 19.11 -3.82 -15.97
C THR A 173 17.90 -2.98 -15.52
N PRO A 174 18.02 -1.65 -15.41
CA PRO A 174 16.89 -0.77 -15.08
C PRO A 174 15.74 -0.88 -16.07
N LEU A 175 14.49 -0.74 -15.61
CA LEU A 175 13.31 -0.82 -16.48
C LEU A 175 13.23 0.34 -17.48
N SER A 176 13.87 1.47 -17.21
CA SER A 176 14.00 2.57 -18.16
C SER A 176 14.90 2.20 -19.36
N GLU A 177 15.79 1.23 -19.20
CA GLU A 177 16.66 0.75 -20.29
C GLU A 177 16.02 -0.42 -21.04
N SER A 178 15.40 -1.36 -20.32
CA SER A 178 14.73 -2.50 -20.94
C SER A 178 13.42 -2.12 -21.62
N ILE A 179 12.74 -1.07 -21.15
CA ILE A 179 11.51 -0.51 -21.71
C ILE A 179 11.71 1.01 -21.91
N PRO A 180 12.49 1.44 -22.92
CA PRO A 180 12.92 2.83 -23.09
C PRO A 180 11.81 3.73 -23.61
N ASP A 181 11.79 5.00 -23.20
CA ASP A 181 10.80 6.00 -23.64
C ASP A 181 10.74 6.11 -25.16
N SER A 182 9.54 6.39 -25.68
CA SER A 182 9.40 6.67 -27.11
C SER A 182 10.26 7.89 -27.46
N PRO A 183 10.98 7.87 -28.59
CA PRO A 183 11.77 9.01 -29.01
C PRO A 183 10.86 10.25 -29.10
N LYS A 184 11.31 11.36 -28.51
CA LYS A 184 10.59 12.63 -28.63
C LYS A 184 10.56 12.98 -30.13
N MET A 185 9.36 13.13 -30.68
CA MET A 185 9.21 13.75 -31.99
C MET A 185 9.60 15.22 -31.83
N GLU A 186 10.70 15.64 -32.46
CA GLU A 186 11.10 17.04 -32.58
C GLU A 186 10.08 17.87 -33.37
#